data_AF-A0A1F7VC48-F1
#
_entry.id   AF-A0A1F7VC48-F1
#
_cell.length_a   1.000
_cell.length_b   1.000
_cell.length_c   1.000
_cell.angle_alpha   90.00
_cell.angle_beta   90.00
_cell.angle_gamma   90.00
#
_symmetry.space_group_name_H-M   'P 1'
#
loop_
_entity.id
_entity.type
_entity.pdbx_description
1 polymer ?
#
loop_
_entity_poly.entity_id
_entity_poly.type
_entity_poly.pdbx_seq_one_letter_code
_entity_poly.pdbx_strand_id
1 'polypeptide(L)'
;MSIVNFAVSKPLEKRVEHIMREKGFTSKAEFFRFAAIQYIDILSKPVVSEEERFRYLTTALANEVVKAYRGKKVPTAREQLTDL
;
A
#
# COMPACT_ATOMS: atom_id res chain seq x y z
N MET A 1 15.06 -10.70 26.39
CA MET A 1 14.56 -10.90 25.01
C MET A 1 13.71 -12.16 24.99
N SER A 2 12.49 -12.11 24.47
CA SER A 2 11.67 -13.31 24.25
C SER A 2 12.12 -14.01 22.98
N ILE A 3 12.24 -15.34 23.03
CA ILE A 3 12.51 -16.18 21.86
C ILE A 3 11.20 -16.85 21.48
N VAL A 4 10.78 -16.69 20.23
CA VAL A 4 9.60 -17.36 19.68
C VAL A 4 10.07 -18.37 18.65
N ASN A 5 9.78 -19.65 18.90
CA ASN A 5 10.05 -20.73 17.98
C ASN A 5 8.74 -21.18 17.35
N PHE A 6 8.71 -21.34 16.03
CA PHE A 6 7.54 -21.81 15.30
C PHE A 6 7.99 -22.63 14.09
N ALA A 7 7.15 -23.57 13.69
CA ALA A 7 7.34 -24.33 12.46
C ALA A 7 6.61 -23.63 11.31
N VAL A 8 7.20 -23.69 10.12
CA VAL A 8 6.57 -23.26 8.86
C VAL A 8 6.44 -24.45 7.93
N SER A 9 5.38 -24.46 7.12
CA SER A 9 5.21 -25.48 6.10
C SER A 9 6.27 -25.33 4.99
N LYS A 10 6.69 -26.44 4.38
CA LYS A 10 7.67 -26.43 3.28
C LYS A 10 7.29 -25.49 2.12
N PRO A 11 6.01 -25.38 1.69
CA PRO A 11 5.63 -24.41 0.66
C PRO A 11 5.83 -22.96 1.09
N LEU A 12 5.53 -22.63 2.35
CA LEU A 12 5.73 -21.29 2.88
C LEU A 12 7.22 -20.96 3.00
N GLU A 13 8.02 -21.91 3.47
CA GLU A 13 9.48 -21.76 3.57
C GLU A 13 10.11 -21.42 2.21
N LYS A 14 9.75 -22.15 1.14
CA LYS A 14 10.23 -21.86 -0.22
C LYS A 14 9.87 -20.45 -0.67
N ARG A 15 8.65 -19.98 -0.36
CA ARG A 15 8.22 -18.61 -0.69
C ARG A 15 9.02 -17.57 0.09
N VAL A 16 9.26 -17.80 1.38
CA VAL A 16 10.09 -16.91 2.22
C VAL A 16 11.50 -16.81 1.65
N GLU A 17 12.14 -17.95 1.32
CA GLU A 17 13.49 -17.97 0.76
C GLU A 17 13.60 -17.29 -0.61
N HIS A 18 12.55 -17.37 -1.44
CA HIS A 18 12.49 -16.65 -2.70
C HIS A 18 12.46 -15.13 -2.48
N ILE A 19 11.54 -14.65 -1.64
CA ILE A 19 11.39 -13.21 -1.35
C ILE A 19 12.62 -12.66 -0.64
N MET A 20 13.23 -13.42 0.28
CA MET A 20 14.46 -13.02 0.94
C MET A 20 15.58 -12.71 -0.06
N ARG A 21 15.76 -13.56 -1.08
CA ARG A 21 16.74 -13.34 -2.14
C ARG A 21 16.40 -12.14 -3.03
N GLU A 22 15.12 -11.99 -3.38
CA GLU A 22 14.66 -10.89 -4.23
C GLU A 22 14.82 -9.53 -3.54
N LYS A 23 14.57 -9.46 -2.23
CA LYS A 23 14.57 -8.22 -1.44
C LYS A 23 15.85 -7.99 -0.62
N GLY A 24 16.82 -8.91 -0.69
CA GLY A 24 18.14 -8.76 -0.05
C GLY A 24 18.15 -8.96 1.46
N PHE A 25 17.25 -9.78 2.02
CA PHE A 25 17.25 -10.10 3.44
C PHE A 25 18.38 -11.10 3.78
N THR A 26 19.09 -10.83 4.86
CA THR A 26 20.27 -11.61 5.29
C THR A 26 19.90 -12.87 6.06
N SER A 27 18.72 -12.89 6.71
CA SER A 27 18.27 -14.04 7.51
C SER A 27 16.76 -14.15 7.61
N LYS A 28 16.25 -15.38 7.87
CA LYS A 28 14.82 -15.62 8.14
C LYS A 28 14.35 -14.82 9.35
N ALA A 29 15.20 -14.69 10.38
CA ALA A 29 14.89 -13.91 11.57
C ALA A 29 14.69 -12.41 11.26
N GLU A 30 15.54 -11.82 10.42
CA GLU A 30 15.38 -10.45 9.95
C GLU A 30 14.07 -10.28 9.16
N PHE A 31 13.80 -11.19 8.22
CA PHE A 31 12.58 -11.18 7.43
C PHE A 31 11.32 -11.22 8.31
N PHE A 32 11.27 -12.13 9.29
CA PHE A 32 10.11 -12.25 10.18
C PHE A 32 9.95 -11.06 11.13
N ARG A 33 11.05 -10.44 11.59
CA ARG A 33 10.99 -9.19 12.37
C ARG A 33 10.41 -8.06 11.54
N PHE A 34 10.88 -7.91 10.30
CA PHE A 34 10.36 -6.89 9.39
C PHE A 34 8.86 -7.10 9.10
N ALA A 35 8.46 -8.34 8.82
CA ALA A 35 7.06 -8.68 8.59
C ALA A 35 6.18 -8.40 9.83
N ALA A 36 6.66 -8.71 11.03
CA ALA A 36 5.96 -8.43 12.28
C ALA A 36 5.80 -6.91 12.52
N ILE A 37 6.86 -6.13 12.31
CA ILE A 37 6.81 -4.66 12.39
C ILE A 37 5.79 -4.12 11.39
N GLN A 38 5.88 -4.55 10.13
CA GLN A 38 4.95 -4.09 9.09
C GLN A 38 3.49 -4.44 9.43
N TYR A 39 3.24 -5.62 10.00
CA TYR A 39 1.91 -6.01 10.42
C TYR A 39 1.41 -5.16 11.60
N ILE A 40 2.26 -4.89 12.58
CA ILE A 40 1.95 -3.97 13.69
C ILE A 40 1.67 -2.57 13.15
N ASP A 41 2.47 -2.06 12.22
CA ASP A 41 2.28 -0.75 11.59
C ASP A 41 0.96 -0.68 10.83
N ILE A 42 0.56 -1.76 10.14
CA ILE A 42 -0.74 -1.84 9.47
C ILE A 42 -1.89 -1.83 10.48
N LEU A 43 -1.76 -2.55 11.60
CA LEU A 43 -2.79 -2.61 12.64
C LEU A 43 -2.87 -1.35 13.51
N SER A 44 -1.74 -0.69 13.73
CA SER A 44 -1.61 0.51 14.56
C SER A 44 -1.90 1.79 13.80
N LYS A 45 -1.74 1.78 12.47
CA LYS A 45 -2.38 2.79 11.64
C LYS A 45 -3.89 2.61 11.81
N PRO A 46 -4.63 3.64 12.26
CA PRO A 46 -6.08 3.59 12.12
C PRO A 46 -6.33 3.26 10.65
N VAL A 47 -7.17 2.26 10.39
CA VAL A 47 -7.72 1.99 9.04
C VAL A 47 -7.95 3.36 8.44
N VAL A 48 -7.15 3.73 7.41
CA VAL A 48 -7.10 5.09 6.86
C VAL A 48 -8.53 5.57 6.85
N SER A 49 -8.85 6.55 7.70
CA SER A 49 -10.25 6.89 7.92
C SER A 49 -10.86 7.17 6.56
N GLU A 50 -12.12 6.85 6.34
CA GLU A 50 -12.69 7.08 5.00
C GLU A 50 -12.42 8.51 4.54
N GLU A 51 -12.43 9.49 5.45
CA GLU A 51 -11.97 10.86 5.22
C GLU A 51 -10.54 10.99 4.72
N GLU A 52 -9.56 10.31 5.33
CA GLU A 52 -8.17 10.33 4.89
C GLU A 52 -8.01 9.66 3.51
N ARG A 53 -8.78 8.61 3.24
CA ARG A 53 -8.86 7.98 1.90
C ARG A 53 -9.47 8.94 0.88
N PHE A 54 -10.57 9.62 1.24
CA PHE A 54 -11.20 10.64 0.41
C PHE A 54 -10.25 11.81 0.13
N ARG A 55 -9.47 12.24 1.13
CA ARG A 55 -8.46 13.29 0.98
C ARG A 55 -7.38 12.90 -0.02
N TYR A 56 -6.87 11.68 0.10
CA TYR A 56 -5.90 11.13 -0.84
C TYR A 56 -6.45 11.08 -2.26
N LEU A 57 -7.65 10.49 -2.44
CA LEU A 57 -8.30 10.37 -3.75
C LEU A 57 -8.61 11.74 -4.37
N THR A 58 -9.06 12.71 -3.56
CA THR A 58 -9.34 14.07 -4.02
C THR A 58 -8.06 14.76 -4.50
N THR A 59 -6.96 14.61 -3.76
CA THR A 59 -5.66 15.16 -4.16
C THR A 59 -5.14 14.52 -5.44
N ALA A 60 -5.24 13.19 -5.56
CA ALA A 60 -4.83 12.46 -6.75
C ALA A 60 -5.65 12.88 -7.99
N LEU A 61 -6.97 13.01 -7.82
CA LEU A 61 -7.87 13.47 -8.89
C LEU A 61 -7.55 14.91 -9.31
N ALA A 62 -7.33 15.81 -8.34
CA ALA A 62 -6.97 17.19 -8.63
C ALA A 62 -5.68 17.28 -9.45
N ASN A 63 -4.66 16.49 -9.11
CA ASN A 63 -3.40 16.43 -9.86
C ASN A 63 -3.61 15.93 -11.30
N GLU A 64 -4.44 14.89 -11.48
CA GLU A 64 -4.69 14.35 -12.81
C GLU A 64 -5.51 15.33 -13.67
N VAL A 65 -6.48 16.04 -13.08
CA VAL A 65 -7.23 17.12 -13.76
C VAL A 65 -6.30 18.26 -14.16
N VAL A 66 -5.41 18.72 -13.27
CA VAL A 66 -4.43 19.76 -13.60
C VAL A 66 -3.52 19.31 -14.73
N LYS A 67 -3.07 18.05 -14.72
CA LYS A 67 -2.21 17.49 -15.76
C LYS A 67 -2.92 17.33 -17.10
N ALA A 68 -4.17 16.87 -17.09
CA ALA A 68 -4.97 16.66 -18.29
C ALA A 68 -5.38 17.99 -18.94
N TYR A 69 -5.78 18.97 -18.13
CA TYR A 69 -6.30 20.24 -18.64
C TYR A 69 -5.23 21.34 -18.75
N ARG A 70 -4.07 21.24 -18.08
CA ARG A 70 -2.93 22.19 -18.18
C ARG A 70 -3.34 23.67 -18.11
N GLY A 71 -4.31 24.00 -17.26
CA GLY A 71 -4.85 25.38 -17.13
C GLY A 71 -5.96 25.75 -18.12
N LYS A 72 -6.37 24.82 -19.00
CA LYS A 72 -7.59 24.98 -19.83
C LYS A 72 -8.84 24.83 -18.96
N LYS A 73 -9.93 25.46 -19.40
CA LYS A 73 -11.23 25.42 -18.71
C LYS A 73 -11.69 23.97 -18.55
N VAL A 74 -11.91 23.56 -17.30
CA VAL A 74 -12.49 22.26 -16.98
C VAL A 74 -13.98 22.30 -17.34
N PRO A 75 -14.50 21.34 -18.12
CA PRO A 75 -15.91 21.25 -18.44
C PRO A 75 -16.75 21.13 -17.17
N THR A 76 -17.90 21.76 -17.16
CA THR A 76 -18.86 21.68 -16.04
C THR A 76 -19.43 20.26 -15.93
N ALA A 77 -19.90 19.88 -14.73
CA ALA A 77 -20.51 18.56 -14.53
C ALA A 77 -21.65 18.27 -15.53
N ARG A 78 -22.40 19.31 -15.93
CA ARG A 78 -23.45 19.20 -16.95
C ARG A 78 -22.91 18.89 -18.34
N GLU A 79 -21.76 19.46 -18.72
CA GLU A 79 -21.06 19.19 -19.99
C GLU A 79 -20.33 17.84 -19.99
N GLN A 80 -19.97 17.32 -18.81
CA GLN A 80 -19.34 15.99 -18.67
C GLN A 80 -20.35 14.85 -18.73
N LEU A 81 -21.60 15.11 -18.32
CA LEU A 81 -22.67 14.11 -18.24
C LEU A 81 -23.57 14.06 -19.48
N THR A 82 -23.30 14.86 -20.52
CA THR A 82 -24.11 14.89 -21.75
C THR A 82 -23.95 13.66 -22.65
N ASP A 83 -22.89 12.86 -22.46
CA ASP A 83 -22.61 11.64 -23.24
C ASP A 83 -22.93 10.32 -22.48
N LEU A 84 -23.64 10.41 -21.35
CA LEU A 84 -24.14 9.28 -20.56
C LEU A 84 -25.65 9.13 -20.72
#